data_AF-A0A1R2C0C9-F1
#
_entry.id   AF-A0A1R2C0C9-F1
#
_cell.length_a   1.000
_cell.length_b   1.000
_cell.length_c   1.000
_cell.angle_alpha   90.00
_cell.angle_beta   90.00
_cell.angle_gamma   90.00
#
_symmetry.space_group_name_H-M   'P 1'
#
loop_
_entity.id
_entity.type
_entity.pdbx_description
1 polymer ?
#
loop_
_entity_poly.entity_id
_entity_poly.type
_entity_poly.pdbx_seq_one_letter_code
_entity_poly.pdbx_strand_id
1 'polypeptide(L)'
;MDQDREFKQSYLTQEIIEKKFSPEAFIQYCESMKSGEIDDYTFSELKEIVKKFQEFSSPKALEEPKSPEISVPESQVEPPVQKKHLIAKQNESLLPKTESSAYSIQAIKMQDNELSLEEIITVTLGQVEEVSGGILSSAKYFYPISTEPFGWVVKRQPDDFIWLRNILLINFPGVYLPPTPPKRYKSINDIENKQQYFLERFINCIVRNPLLRRSSFLQAFLNENDPKAFMNVKKKSSKEKKSCKIEEFWTLDGTIICDPYNDEGEKVAMCEYMNVIESVKKKIKRQSEEVIEALKGISTLISDIAKSYETLENIQSFIPEITGFKPLYSSMRMSFNSWALHEQESADLIKGYFNLFLKYGYHEIGPLKEIFREREQRNDIYQKALARLVQKKEKLWLSGDLNKWDLTNEDLWNASVLKSDKALAQSKMCKKDSAELEKLRDDFAYMNFQSRSEIRRFLLDNQLIENLHFTEFAKSMCSHTTKIHVCWGELIANLSRIRFENIPSRSYISKVPKNF
;
A
#
# COMPACT_ATOMS: atom_id res chain seq x y z
N MET A 1 -14.55 -20.99 47.53
CA MET A 1 -14.58 -19.58 47.08
C MET A 1 -14.29 -19.47 45.58
N ASP A 2 -13.81 -20.51 44.90
CA ASP A 2 -13.47 -20.45 43.45
C ASP A 2 -14.66 -20.50 42.48
N GLN A 3 -15.87 -20.84 42.94
CA GLN A 3 -17.06 -20.94 42.06
C GLN A 3 -17.58 -19.58 41.56
N ASP A 4 -17.21 -18.46 42.19
CA ASP A 4 -17.75 -17.13 41.85
C ASP A 4 -17.02 -16.50 40.63
N ARG A 5 -15.74 -16.85 40.41
CA ARG A 5 -14.92 -16.27 39.32
C ARG A 5 -15.22 -16.88 37.96
N GLU A 6 -15.31 -18.22 37.88
CA GLU A 6 -15.65 -18.92 36.63
C GLU A 6 -17.03 -18.50 36.10
N PHE A 7 -17.99 -18.27 37.01
CA PHE A 7 -19.35 -17.85 36.65
C PHE A 7 -19.37 -16.42 36.08
N LYS A 8 -18.59 -15.49 36.67
CA LYS A 8 -18.42 -14.13 36.13
C LYS A 8 -17.71 -14.13 34.77
N GLN A 9 -16.69 -14.96 34.59
CA GLN A 9 -15.97 -15.07 33.31
C GLN A 9 -16.87 -15.61 32.20
N SER A 10 -17.63 -16.68 32.47
CA SER A 10 -18.59 -17.24 31.51
C SER A 10 -19.67 -16.21 31.11
N TYR A 11 -20.17 -15.44 32.08
CA TYR A 11 -21.11 -14.35 31.82
C TYR A 11 -20.53 -13.26 30.91
N LEU A 12 -19.28 -12.83 31.14
CA LEU A 12 -18.62 -11.83 30.29
C LEU A 12 -18.33 -12.34 28.88
N THR A 13 -17.94 -13.61 28.73
CA THR A 13 -17.78 -14.23 27.41
C THR A 13 -19.09 -14.16 26.61
N GLN A 14 -20.22 -14.51 27.24
CA GLN A 14 -21.52 -14.47 26.59
C GLN A 14 -21.99 -13.04 26.26
N GLU A 15 -21.80 -12.09 27.18
CA GLU A 15 -22.41 -10.76 27.05
C GLU A 15 -21.54 -9.72 26.33
N ILE A 16 -20.22 -9.91 26.29
CA ILE A 16 -19.29 -8.98 25.64
C ILE A 16 -18.73 -9.63 24.35
N ILE A 17 -18.15 -10.82 24.46
CA ILE A 17 -17.44 -11.45 23.33
C ILE A 17 -18.42 -11.98 22.28
N GLU A 18 -19.39 -12.80 22.68
CA GLU A 18 -20.36 -13.39 21.72
C GLU A 18 -21.27 -12.33 21.09
N LYS A 19 -21.59 -11.25 21.82
CA LYS A 19 -22.33 -10.09 21.31
C LYS A 19 -21.48 -9.10 20.52
N LYS A 20 -20.20 -9.42 20.25
CA LYS A 20 -19.26 -8.65 19.43
C LYS A 20 -18.94 -7.24 19.95
N PHE A 21 -18.99 -7.04 21.26
CA PHE A 21 -18.42 -5.84 21.88
C PHE A 21 -16.90 -6.04 22.10
N SER A 22 -16.12 -4.95 22.07
CA SER A 22 -14.67 -5.02 22.33
C SER A 22 -14.40 -5.32 23.81
N PRO A 23 -13.69 -6.41 24.14
CA PRO A 23 -13.26 -6.70 25.50
C PRO A 23 -12.37 -5.60 26.08
N GLU A 24 -11.49 -5.02 25.25
CA GLU A 24 -10.58 -3.96 25.66
C GLU A 24 -11.34 -2.69 26.04
N ALA A 25 -12.35 -2.30 25.25
CA ALA A 25 -13.21 -1.17 25.57
C ALA A 25 -14.04 -1.41 26.84
N PHE A 26 -14.49 -2.65 27.07
CA PHE A 26 -15.18 -3.01 28.30
C PHE A 26 -14.26 -2.92 29.53
N ILE A 27 -13.01 -3.39 29.42
CA ILE A 27 -12.02 -3.30 30.51
C ILE A 27 -11.73 -1.83 30.86
N GLN A 28 -11.48 -0.98 29.85
CA GLN A 28 -11.29 0.46 30.07
C GLN A 28 -12.52 1.12 30.72
N TYR A 29 -13.72 0.70 30.34
CA TYR A 29 -14.96 1.17 30.97
C TYR A 29 -15.04 0.75 32.45
N CYS A 30 -14.64 -0.48 32.77
CA CYS A 30 -14.59 -0.96 34.16
C CYS A 30 -13.53 -0.19 34.99
N GLU A 31 -12.35 0.08 34.43
CA GLU A 31 -11.31 0.90 35.07
C GLU A 31 -11.80 2.32 35.41
N SER A 32 -12.65 2.91 34.57
CA SER A 32 -13.23 4.23 34.84
C SER A 32 -14.26 4.26 35.98
N MET A 33 -14.82 3.09 36.33
CA MET A 33 -15.88 2.96 37.34
C MET A 33 -15.34 2.49 38.69
N LYS A 34 -14.44 1.48 38.69
CA LYS A 34 -13.88 0.93 39.94
C LYS A 34 -12.50 0.29 39.72
N SER A 35 -12.42 -0.77 38.93
CA SER A 35 -11.16 -1.46 38.57
C SER A 35 -11.33 -2.34 37.32
N GLY A 36 -10.22 -2.74 36.69
CA GLY A 36 -10.20 -3.68 35.57
C GLY A 36 -10.24 -5.16 35.98
N GLU A 37 -10.22 -5.47 37.28
CA GLU A 37 -10.18 -6.84 37.79
C GLU A 37 -11.58 -7.38 38.10
N ILE A 38 -11.88 -8.59 37.60
CA ILE A 38 -13.22 -9.21 37.71
C ILE A 38 -13.62 -9.55 39.15
N ASP A 39 -12.62 -9.76 40.02
CA ASP A 39 -12.84 -10.19 41.41
C ASP A 39 -13.31 -9.04 42.31
N ASP A 40 -13.13 -7.79 41.87
CA ASP A 40 -13.55 -6.59 42.60
C ASP A 40 -15.06 -6.29 42.47
N TYR A 41 -15.77 -7.04 41.63
CA TYR A 41 -17.20 -6.89 41.39
C TYR A 41 -17.98 -8.06 41.95
N THR A 42 -19.07 -7.78 42.66
CA THR A 42 -20.10 -8.79 42.87
C THR A 42 -20.79 -9.12 41.54
N PHE A 43 -21.38 -10.30 41.42
CA PHE A 43 -22.08 -10.68 40.19
C PHE A 43 -23.24 -9.74 39.82
N SER A 44 -23.90 -9.14 40.83
CA SER A 44 -24.97 -8.15 40.62
C SER A 44 -24.42 -6.84 40.05
N GLU A 45 -23.30 -6.35 40.58
CA GLU A 45 -22.64 -5.14 40.06
C GLU A 45 -22.12 -5.36 38.63
N LEU A 46 -21.55 -6.54 38.36
CA LEU A 46 -21.04 -6.89 37.03
C LEU A 46 -22.16 -6.87 35.97
N LYS A 47 -23.36 -7.38 36.32
CA LYS A 47 -24.55 -7.30 35.44
C LYS A 47 -24.97 -5.86 35.13
N GLU A 48 -24.95 -4.97 36.12
CA GLU A 48 -25.31 -3.58 35.89
C GLU A 48 -24.29 -2.85 35.01
N ILE A 49 -23.00 -3.13 35.21
CA ILE A 49 -21.91 -2.51 34.43
C ILE A 49 -21.95 -2.98 32.98
N VAL A 50 -22.13 -4.28 32.75
CA VAL A 50 -22.32 -4.84 31.40
C VAL A 50 -23.50 -4.19 30.69
N LYS A 51 -24.64 -4.04 31.38
CA LYS A 51 -25.83 -3.38 30.81
C LYS A 51 -25.55 -1.92 30.43
N LYS A 52 -24.94 -1.13 31.32
CA LYS A 52 -24.59 0.27 31.05
C LYS A 52 -23.61 0.40 29.90
N PHE A 53 -22.61 -0.47 29.84
CA PHE A 53 -21.65 -0.51 28.75
C PHE A 53 -22.31 -0.86 27.41
N GLN A 54 -23.21 -1.84 27.37
CA GLN A 54 -23.96 -2.20 26.18
C GLN A 54 -24.89 -1.07 25.73
N GLU A 55 -25.51 -0.33 26.66
CA GLU A 55 -26.33 0.85 26.36
C GLU A 55 -25.50 2.00 25.78
N PHE A 56 -24.29 2.23 26.32
CA PHE A 56 -23.34 3.23 25.81
C PHE A 56 -22.73 2.84 24.45
N SER A 57 -22.47 1.56 24.23
CA SER A 57 -21.77 1.05 23.05
C SER A 57 -22.70 0.64 21.91
N SER A 58 -24.00 0.54 22.15
CA SER A 58 -24.99 0.27 21.10
C SER A 58 -25.34 1.55 20.35
N PRO A 59 -25.36 1.54 19.00
CA PRO A 59 -25.78 2.70 18.22
C PRO A 59 -27.30 2.88 18.39
N LYS A 60 -27.72 3.69 19.37
CA LYS A 60 -29.09 4.20 19.44
C LYS A 60 -29.16 5.58 18.82
N ALA A 61 -29.91 5.63 17.72
CA ALA A 61 -30.52 6.84 17.19
C ALA A 61 -31.17 7.66 18.31
N LEU A 62 -30.70 8.89 18.50
CA LEU A 62 -31.33 9.90 19.34
C LEU A 62 -31.50 11.16 18.49
N GLU A 63 -32.74 11.60 18.44
CA GLU A 63 -33.23 12.83 17.80
C GLU A 63 -32.49 14.06 18.35
N GLU A 64 -32.01 14.92 17.46
CA GLU A 64 -31.30 16.15 17.79
C GLU A 64 -32.25 17.28 18.25
N PRO A 65 -31.89 18.09 19.26
CA PRO A 65 -32.41 19.44 19.39
C PRO A 65 -31.71 20.36 18.37
N LYS A 66 -32.53 21.00 17.52
CA LYS A 66 -32.14 21.94 16.46
C LYS A 66 -31.27 23.11 16.95
N SER A 67 -30.19 23.42 16.23
CA SER A 67 -29.57 24.76 16.04
C SER A 67 -28.44 24.68 14.98
N PRO A 68 -28.06 25.80 14.32
CA PRO A 68 -28.53 26.27 13.02
C PRO A 68 -27.64 25.86 11.83
N GLU A 69 -28.26 25.87 10.64
CA GLU A 69 -27.73 25.46 9.34
C GLU A 69 -26.41 26.13 8.94
N ILE A 70 -25.40 25.31 8.63
CA ILE A 70 -24.31 25.65 7.71
C ILE A 70 -24.35 24.59 6.60
N SER A 71 -24.82 25.00 5.43
CA SER A 71 -24.93 24.17 4.24
C SER A 71 -23.54 23.91 3.62
N VAL A 72 -23.09 22.67 3.65
CA VAL A 72 -21.97 22.16 2.82
C VAL A 72 -22.55 21.13 1.85
N PRO A 73 -22.30 21.21 0.53
CA PRO A 73 -22.84 20.24 -0.43
C PRO A 73 -22.23 18.85 -0.23
N GLU A 74 -23.09 17.84 -0.03
CA GLU A 74 -22.73 16.42 -0.04
C GLU A 74 -22.10 16.02 -1.38
N SER A 75 -20.83 15.63 -1.35
CA SER A 75 -20.23 14.87 -2.44
C SER A 75 -20.52 13.40 -2.21
N GLN A 76 -21.49 12.87 -2.97
CA GLN A 76 -21.88 11.47 -2.98
C GLN A 76 -20.71 10.57 -3.41
N VAL A 77 -20.13 9.86 -2.44
CA VAL A 77 -19.47 8.57 -2.69
C VAL A 77 -19.86 7.63 -1.57
N GLU A 78 -21.06 7.07 -1.64
CA GLU A 78 -21.39 5.84 -0.91
C GLU A 78 -20.67 4.65 -1.58
N PRO A 79 -19.97 3.79 -0.84
CA PRO A 79 -19.45 2.55 -1.39
C PRO A 79 -20.61 1.60 -1.77
N PRO A 80 -20.54 0.88 -2.91
CA PRO A 80 -21.63 0.03 -3.42
C PRO A 80 -21.87 -1.27 -2.63
N VAL A 81 -21.35 -1.36 -1.39
CA VAL A 81 -21.21 -2.61 -0.63
C VAL A 81 -22.47 -2.98 0.17
N GLN A 82 -23.32 -2.01 0.54
CA GLN A 82 -24.44 -2.30 1.45
C GLN A 82 -25.69 -2.92 0.78
N LYS A 83 -25.94 -2.69 -0.52
CA LYS A 83 -27.11 -3.28 -1.20
C LYS A 83 -26.88 -4.67 -1.79
N LYS A 84 -25.63 -5.11 -2.00
CA LYS A 84 -25.33 -6.46 -2.53
C LYS A 84 -25.14 -7.52 -1.44
N HIS A 85 -24.79 -7.15 -0.21
CA HIS A 85 -24.58 -8.12 0.88
C HIS A 85 -25.86 -8.79 1.39
N LEU A 86 -27.05 -8.21 1.16
CA LEU A 86 -28.32 -8.82 1.55
C LEU A 86 -28.79 -9.91 0.55
N ILE A 87 -28.36 -9.85 -0.71
CA ILE A 87 -28.70 -10.86 -1.73
C ILE A 87 -27.72 -12.04 -1.68
N ALA A 88 -26.46 -11.81 -1.29
CA ALA A 88 -25.45 -12.86 -1.19
C ALA A 88 -25.65 -13.80 0.02
N LYS A 89 -26.17 -13.31 1.15
CA LYS A 89 -26.35 -14.12 2.37
C LYS A 89 -27.48 -15.15 2.31
N GLN A 90 -28.38 -15.09 1.32
CA GLN A 90 -29.45 -16.09 1.16
C GLN A 90 -29.03 -17.31 0.33
N ASN A 91 -27.87 -17.28 -0.34
CA ASN A 91 -27.41 -18.38 -1.20
C ASN A 91 -26.19 -19.14 -0.67
N GLU A 92 -25.73 -18.84 0.56
CA GLU A 92 -24.46 -19.34 1.09
C GLU A 92 -24.55 -20.70 1.84
N SER A 93 -25.63 -21.46 1.67
CA SER A 93 -25.82 -22.76 2.36
C SER A 93 -25.79 -24.01 1.47
N LEU A 94 -25.47 -23.91 0.17
CA LEU A 94 -25.51 -25.07 -0.74
C LEU A 94 -24.38 -25.15 -1.80
N LEU A 95 -23.20 -24.59 -1.53
CA LEU A 95 -22.04 -24.83 -2.39
C LEU A 95 -21.09 -25.85 -1.74
N PRO A 96 -20.85 -27.02 -2.38
CA PRO A 96 -19.86 -27.97 -1.89
C PRO A 96 -18.48 -27.31 -1.96
N LYS A 97 -17.70 -27.42 -0.88
CA LYS A 97 -16.26 -27.10 -0.89
C LYS A 97 -15.60 -28.02 -1.92
N THR A 98 -15.39 -27.51 -3.12
CA THR A 98 -14.71 -28.22 -4.21
C THR A 98 -13.27 -28.51 -3.79
N GLU A 99 -12.87 -29.78 -3.84
CA GLU A 99 -11.48 -30.21 -3.72
C GLU A 99 -10.61 -29.38 -4.67
N SER A 100 -9.47 -28.89 -4.19
CA SER A 100 -8.56 -28.07 -5.01
C SER A 100 -8.07 -28.88 -6.20
N SER A 101 -8.36 -28.40 -7.42
CA SER A 101 -7.89 -28.97 -8.69
C SER A 101 -6.45 -28.56 -9.03
N ALA A 102 -5.72 -27.98 -8.07
CA ALA A 102 -4.36 -27.54 -8.28
C ALA A 102 -3.40 -28.72 -8.44
N TYR A 103 -2.42 -28.56 -9.33
CA TYR A 103 -1.39 -29.55 -9.61
C TYR A 103 -0.04 -28.86 -9.80
N SER A 104 1.03 -29.66 -9.73
CA SER A 104 2.40 -29.18 -9.88
C SER A 104 3.03 -29.65 -11.18
N ILE A 105 3.80 -28.78 -11.83
CA ILE A 105 4.64 -29.12 -12.99
C ILE A 105 6.10 -28.87 -12.62
N GLN A 106 6.99 -29.74 -13.08
CA GLN A 106 8.44 -29.56 -12.90
C GLN A 106 8.93 -28.42 -13.78
N ALA A 107 9.67 -27.51 -13.16
CA ALA A 107 10.22 -26.31 -13.77
C ALA A 107 11.71 -26.18 -13.45
N ILE A 108 12.33 -25.05 -13.78
CA ILE A 108 13.76 -24.87 -13.56
C ILE A 108 14.01 -24.21 -12.20
N LYS A 109 14.70 -24.93 -11.31
CA LYS A 109 15.16 -24.37 -10.04
C LYS A 109 16.29 -23.37 -10.27
N MET A 110 16.11 -22.13 -9.78
CA MET A 110 17.18 -21.15 -9.78
C MET A 110 18.28 -21.50 -8.79
N GLN A 111 19.53 -21.25 -9.20
CA GLN A 111 20.66 -21.33 -8.29
C GLN A 111 20.74 -20.07 -7.41
N ASP A 112 21.25 -20.27 -6.20
CA ASP A 112 21.52 -19.16 -5.31
C ASP A 112 22.71 -18.34 -5.83
N ASN A 113 22.67 -17.04 -5.54
CA ASN A 113 23.74 -16.08 -5.73
C ASN A 113 23.93 -15.23 -4.46
N GLU A 114 24.93 -14.35 -4.45
CA GLU A 114 25.25 -13.50 -3.29
C GLU A 114 24.04 -12.72 -2.77
N LEU A 115 23.23 -12.15 -3.66
CA LEU A 115 22.00 -11.44 -3.27
C LEU A 115 20.99 -12.36 -2.59
N SER A 116 20.75 -13.55 -3.14
CA SER A 116 19.70 -14.44 -2.67
C SER A 116 19.95 -15.08 -1.31
N LEU A 117 21.22 -15.10 -0.88
CA LEU A 117 21.67 -15.62 0.41
C LEU A 117 21.41 -14.65 1.57
N GLU A 118 21.18 -13.38 1.26
CA GLU A 118 20.86 -12.37 2.26
C GLU A 118 19.35 -12.21 2.40
N GLU A 119 18.85 -12.10 3.63
CA GLU A 119 17.41 -11.93 3.87
C GLU A 119 17.02 -10.47 3.76
N ILE A 120 17.80 -9.57 4.35
CA ILE A 120 17.49 -8.14 4.49
C ILE A 120 18.48 -7.35 3.66
N ILE A 121 18.00 -6.84 2.52
CA ILE A 121 18.78 -6.02 1.60
C ILE A 121 18.16 -4.64 1.53
N THR A 122 18.97 -3.62 1.76
CA THR A 122 18.55 -2.23 1.61
C THR A 122 19.35 -1.60 0.49
N VAL A 123 18.66 -0.99 -0.47
CA VAL A 123 19.27 -0.26 -1.57
C VAL A 123 18.93 1.22 -1.42
N THR A 124 19.94 2.08 -1.40
CA THR A 124 19.76 3.53 -1.30
C THR A 124 20.31 4.22 -2.54
N LEU A 125 19.61 5.23 -3.02
CA LEU A 125 20.08 6.10 -4.10
C LEU A 125 20.67 7.37 -3.48
N GLY A 126 21.91 7.70 -3.86
CA GLY A 126 22.56 8.96 -3.51
C GLY A 126 22.07 10.13 -4.35
N GLN A 127 22.61 11.32 -4.06
CA GLN A 127 22.34 12.53 -4.84
C GLN A 127 22.70 12.32 -6.32
N VAL A 128 21.86 12.83 -7.22
CA VAL A 128 22.08 12.67 -8.66
C VAL A 128 23.37 13.39 -9.08
N GLU A 129 24.17 12.70 -9.88
CA GLU A 129 25.35 13.26 -10.51
C GLU A 129 25.01 13.65 -11.96
N GLU A 130 25.13 14.94 -12.26
CA GLU A 130 25.04 15.45 -13.62
C GLU A 130 26.41 15.40 -14.30
N VAL A 131 26.48 14.70 -15.43
CA VAL A 131 27.64 14.72 -16.33
C VAL A 131 27.26 15.54 -17.56
N SER A 132 27.87 16.71 -17.68
CA SER A 132 27.66 17.62 -18.80
C SER A 132 27.88 16.90 -20.14
N GLY A 133 26.91 17.05 -21.03
CA GLY A 133 27.06 16.58 -22.39
C GLY A 133 28.03 17.46 -23.19
N GLY A 134 28.61 16.91 -24.25
CA GLY A 134 29.32 17.72 -25.25
C GLY A 134 28.34 18.63 -26.02
N ILE A 135 28.87 19.46 -26.92
CA ILE A 135 28.14 20.47 -27.71
C ILE A 135 26.89 19.91 -28.43
N LEU A 136 26.86 18.59 -28.69
CA LEU A 136 25.79 17.90 -29.42
C LEU A 136 25.02 16.86 -28.57
N SER A 137 25.30 16.74 -27.27
CA SER A 137 24.65 15.73 -26.42
C SER A 137 24.02 16.35 -25.19
N SER A 138 22.82 15.92 -24.82
CA SER A 138 22.19 16.30 -23.56
C SER A 138 23.02 15.84 -22.35
N ALA A 139 22.89 16.56 -21.23
CA ALA A 139 23.41 16.10 -19.94
C ALA A 139 22.92 14.69 -19.61
N LYS A 140 23.80 13.92 -18.96
CA LYS A 140 23.52 12.56 -18.47
C LYS A 140 23.43 12.58 -16.96
N TYR A 141 22.41 11.94 -16.42
CA TYR A 141 22.17 11.85 -14.99
C TYR A 141 22.47 10.43 -14.52
N PHE A 142 23.25 10.33 -13.45
CA PHE A 142 23.61 9.08 -12.79
C PHE A 142 23.16 9.12 -11.34
N TYR A 143 22.59 8.02 -10.87
CA TYR A 143 22.29 7.79 -9.47
C TYR A 143 23.40 6.91 -8.91
N PRO A 144 24.17 7.39 -7.91
CA PRO A 144 24.94 6.51 -7.04
C PRO A 144 23.97 5.56 -6.35
N ILE A 145 24.25 4.27 -6.36
CA ILE A 145 23.47 3.24 -5.69
C ILE A 145 24.37 2.54 -4.70
N SER A 146 23.96 2.51 -3.43
CA SER A 146 24.60 1.73 -2.39
C SER A 146 23.72 0.54 -2.01
N THR A 147 24.32 -0.63 -1.86
CA THR A 147 23.61 -1.87 -1.50
C THR A 147 24.18 -2.43 -0.20
N GLU A 148 23.38 -2.42 0.85
CA GLU A 148 23.70 -2.99 2.16
C GLU A 148 23.07 -4.38 2.32
N PRO A 149 23.75 -5.33 3.00
CA PRO A 149 25.01 -5.18 3.75
C PRO A 149 26.30 -5.37 2.94
N PHE A 150 26.20 -5.50 1.60
CA PHE A 150 27.32 -5.88 0.75
C PHE A 150 28.39 -4.80 0.55
N GLY A 151 28.07 -3.54 0.88
CA GLY A 151 28.94 -2.39 0.62
C GLY A 151 29.18 -2.12 -0.87
N TRP A 152 28.30 -2.63 -1.75
CA TRP A 152 28.43 -2.40 -3.19
C TRP A 152 28.00 -0.98 -3.54
N VAL A 153 28.83 -0.31 -4.35
CA VAL A 153 28.56 1.04 -4.83
C VAL A 153 28.71 1.08 -6.35
N VAL A 154 27.62 1.42 -7.03
CA VAL A 154 27.58 1.53 -8.50
C VAL A 154 26.88 2.80 -8.95
N LYS A 155 27.04 3.17 -10.21
CA LYS A 155 26.33 4.31 -10.83
C LYS A 155 25.42 3.82 -11.93
N ARG A 156 24.17 4.27 -11.92
CA ARG A 156 23.16 3.86 -12.92
C ARG A 156 22.37 5.04 -13.46
N GLN A 157 22.03 4.96 -14.74
CA GLN A 157 21.14 5.89 -15.40
C GLN A 157 19.69 5.43 -15.25
N PRO A 158 18.70 6.35 -15.40
CA PRO A 158 17.28 5.98 -15.43
C PRO A 158 16.95 4.86 -16.41
N ASP A 159 17.59 4.87 -17.58
CA ASP A 159 17.37 3.87 -18.62
C ASP A 159 17.91 2.49 -18.23
N ASP A 160 18.83 2.42 -17.28
CA ASP A 160 19.33 1.16 -16.74
C ASP A 160 18.24 0.47 -15.89
N PHE A 161 17.44 1.24 -15.15
CA PHE A 161 16.31 0.69 -14.40
C PHE A 161 15.20 0.19 -15.33
N ILE A 162 14.95 0.91 -16.43
CA ILE A 162 14.00 0.47 -17.46
C ILE A 162 14.50 -0.82 -18.12
N TRP A 163 15.79 -0.88 -18.47
CA TRP A 163 16.43 -2.08 -18.98
C TRP A 163 16.26 -3.26 -18.00
N LEU A 164 16.56 -3.05 -16.72
CA LEU A 164 16.43 -4.06 -15.68
C LEU A 164 14.99 -4.57 -15.58
N ARG A 165 14.00 -3.67 -15.54
CA ARG A 165 12.58 -4.06 -15.51
C ARG A 165 12.23 -4.94 -16.72
N ASN A 166 12.66 -4.56 -17.91
CA ASN A 166 12.32 -5.26 -19.14
C ASN A 166 12.94 -6.66 -19.19
N ILE A 167 14.20 -6.82 -18.76
CA ILE A 167 14.82 -8.16 -18.74
C ILE A 167 14.19 -9.05 -17.67
N LEU A 168 13.80 -8.49 -16.52
CA LEU A 168 13.08 -9.25 -15.50
C LEU A 168 11.69 -9.69 -15.97
N LEU A 169 10.96 -8.85 -16.73
CA LEU A 169 9.68 -9.24 -17.35
C LEU A 169 9.82 -10.42 -18.32
N ILE A 170 10.95 -10.50 -19.04
CA ILE A 170 11.26 -11.59 -19.96
C ILE A 170 11.55 -12.88 -19.18
N ASN A 171 12.36 -12.79 -18.12
CA ASN A 171 12.85 -13.95 -17.38
C ASN A 171 11.84 -14.51 -16.37
N PHE A 172 10.92 -13.67 -15.87
CA PHE A 172 9.99 -14.04 -14.80
C PHE A 172 8.53 -13.74 -15.18
N PRO A 173 7.95 -14.46 -16.16
CA PRO A 173 6.56 -14.24 -16.58
C PRO A 173 5.58 -14.40 -15.42
N GLY A 174 4.68 -13.42 -15.27
CA GLY A 174 3.65 -13.42 -14.23
C GLY A 174 4.13 -12.98 -12.85
N VAL A 175 5.40 -12.68 -12.65
CA VAL A 175 5.92 -12.10 -11.39
C VAL A 175 5.66 -10.60 -11.36
N TYR A 176 5.20 -10.07 -10.21
CA TYR A 176 4.99 -8.64 -10.06
C TYR A 176 6.30 -7.87 -10.11
N LEU A 177 6.33 -6.85 -10.97
CA LEU A 177 7.41 -5.88 -11.06
C LEU A 177 6.89 -4.46 -10.82
N PRO A 178 7.52 -3.72 -9.89
CA PRO A 178 7.08 -2.38 -9.50
C PRO A 178 7.09 -1.40 -10.68
N PRO A 179 6.31 -0.31 -10.59
CA PRO A 179 6.30 0.72 -11.62
C PRO A 179 7.63 1.48 -11.64
N THR A 180 8.10 1.82 -12.83
CA THR A 180 9.12 2.85 -13.03
C THR A 180 8.48 4.25 -13.02
N PRO A 181 9.29 5.33 -12.91
CA PRO A 181 8.77 6.69 -13.07
C PRO A 181 7.91 6.83 -14.33
N PRO A 182 6.71 7.45 -14.24
CA PRO A 182 5.75 7.48 -15.36
C PRO A 182 6.22 8.34 -16.55
N LYS A 183 7.16 9.25 -16.31
CA LYS A 183 7.80 10.09 -17.32
C LYS A 183 9.26 10.32 -16.91
N ARG A 184 10.11 10.57 -17.90
CA ARG A 184 11.46 11.10 -17.64
C ARG A 184 11.33 12.55 -17.18
N TYR A 185 11.91 12.86 -16.03
CA TYR A 185 11.95 14.22 -15.52
C TYR A 185 13.11 14.99 -16.16
N LYS A 186 12.91 16.29 -16.36
CA LYS A 186 13.89 17.19 -16.99
C LYS A 186 14.40 18.29 -16.06
N SER A 187 13.62 18.65 -15.04
CA SER A 187 14.04 19.59 -14.01
C SER A 187 14.89 18.85 -12.99
N ILE A 188 16.05 19.40 -12.62
CA ILE A 188 16.95 18.83 -11.62
C ILE A 188 16.22 18.53 -10.30
N ASN A 189 15.36 19.45 -9.84
CA ASN A 189 14.55 19.26 -8.64
C ASN A 189 13.61 18.04 -8.75
N ASP A 190 13.01 17.81 -9.91
CA ASP A 190 12.13 16.65 -10.12
C ASP A 190 12.93 15.34 -10.25
N ILE A 191 14.14 15.40 -10.80
CA ILE A 191 15.08 14.28 -10.93
C ILE A 191 15.53 13.84 -9.52
N GLU A 192 16.04 14.77 -8.72
CA GLU A 192 16.52 14.52 -7.35
C GLU A 192 15.40 14.06 -6.41
N ASN A 193 14.20 14.64 -6.51
CA ASN A 193 13.14 14.32 -5.54
C ASN A 193 12.22 13.20 -6.03
N LYS A 194 11.57 13.39 -7.18
CA LYS A 194 10.48 12.51 -7.62
C LYS A 194 11.02 11.25 -8.29
N GLN A 195 12.03 11.41 -9.15
CA GLN A 195 12.56 10.29 -9.90
C GLN A 195 13.38 9.37 -9.01
N GLN A 196 14.27 9.91 -8.18
CA GLN A 196 15.03 9.16 -7.19
C GLN A 196 14.12 8.32 -6.30
N TYR A 197 13.07 8.94 -5.71
CA TYR A 197 12.11 8.24 -4.86
C TYR A 197 11.46 7.03 -5.56
N PHE A 198 11.01 7.21 -6.81
CA PHE A 198 10.40 6.12 -7.59
C PHE A 198 11.39 5.00 -7.89
N LEU A 199 12.63 5.35 -8.26
CA LEU A 199 13.67 4.37 -8.60
C LEU A 199 14.15 3.60 -7.37
N GLU A 200 14.28 4.26 -6.23
CA GLU A 200 14.64 3.63 -4.96
C GLU A 200 13.55 2.67 -4.47
N ARG A 201 12.27 3.08 -4.53
CA ARG A 201 11.15 2.18 -4.22
C ARG A 201 11.07 0.98 -5.17
N PHE A 202 11.30 1.23 -6.46
CA PHE A 202 11.36 0.18 -7.49
C PHE A 202 12.42 -0.87 -7.17
N ILE A 203 13.66 -0.46 -6.89
CA ILE A 203 14.74 -1.43 -6.66
C ILE A 203 14.58 -2.14 -5.32
N ASN A 204 14.12 -1.45 -4.26
CA ASN A 204 13.85 -2.07 -2.98
C ASN A 204 12.71 -3.12 -3.07
N CYS A 205 11.67 -2.88 -3.87
CA CYS A 205 10.62 -3.87 -4.10
C CYS A 205 11.15 -5.11 -4.86
N ILE A 206 12.10 -4.94 -5.78
CA ILE A 206 12.73 -6.06 -6.48
C ILE A 206 13.58 -6.91 -5.54
N VAL A 207 14.45 -6.30 -4.71
CA VAL A 207 15.34 -7.05 -3.81
C VAL A 207 14.58 -7.74 -2.66
N ARG A 208 13.35 -7.30 -2.33
CA ARG A 208 12.49 -8.03 -1.39
C ARG A 208 11.88 -9.31 -1.96
N ASN A 209 11.90 -9.51 -3.29
CA ASN A 209 11.41 -10.73 -3.90
C ASN A 209 12.53 -11.79 -3.97
N PRO A 210 12.40 -12.93 -3.25
CA PRO A 210 13.46 -13.95 -3.21
C PRO A 210 13.80 -14.55 -4.58
N LEU A 211 12.82 -14.65 -5.48
CA LEU A 211 13.05 -15.18 -6.82
C LEU A 211 13.84 -14.18 -7.67
N LEU A 212 13.48 -12.90 -7.62
CA LEU A 212 14.18 -11.86 -8.39
C LEU A 212 15.62 -11.65 -7.92
N ARG A 213 15.91 -11.85 -6.63
CA ARG A 213 17.29 -11.79 -6.09
C ARG A 213 18.26 -12.74 -6.79
N ARG A 214 17.78 -13.90 -7.24
CA ARG A 214 18.59 -14.92 -7.95
C ARG A 214 18.89 -14.54 -9.41
N SER A 215 18.34 -13.43 -9.89
CA SER A 215 18.66 -12.91 -11.23
C SER A 215 20.10 -12.42 -11.31
N SER A 216 20.89 -13.02 -12.19
CA SER A 216 22.25 -12.56 -12.51
C SER A 216 22.26 -11.13 -13.06
N PHE A 217 21.19 -10.71 -13.74
CA PHE A 217 21.05 -9.33 -14.23
C PHE A 217 20.83 -8.33 -13.10
N LEU A 218 20.09 -8.70 -12.05
CA LEU A 218 19.90 -7.86 -10.87
C LEU A 218 21.20 -7.75 -10.07
N GLN A 219 21.89 -8.86 -9.85
CA GLN A 219 23.20 -8.85 -9.17
C GLN A 219 24.19 -7.96 -9.92
N ALA A 220 24.35 -8.16 -11.23
CA ALA A 220 25.19 -7.30 -12.07
C ALA A 220 24.74 -5.83 -12.02
N PHE A 221 23.43 -5.57 -11.98
CA PHE A 221 22.93 -4.21 -11.85
C PHE A 221 23.37 -3.55 -10.53
N LEU A 222 23.50 -4.28 -9.43
CA LEU A 222 23.88 -3.74 -8.12
C LEU A 222 25.38 -3.78 -7.83
N ASN A 223 26.14 -4.69 -8.44
CA ASN A 223 27.56 -4.90 -8.11
C ASN A 223 28.56 -4.49 -9.21
N GLU A 224 28.16 -4.44 -10.48
CA GLU A 224 29.10 -4.20 -11.58
C GLU A 224 29.43 -2.71 -11.71
N ASN A 225 30.63 -2.32 -11.27
CA ASN A 225 31.08 -0.94 -11.32
C ASN A 225 31.76 -0.56 -12.65
N ASP A 226 32.25 -1.53 -13.44
CA ASP A 226 32.90 -1.26 -14.72
C ASP A 226 31.83 -1.01 -15.80
N PRO A 227 31.79 0.20 -16.41
CA PRO A 227 30.82 0.50 -17.47
C PRO A 227 30.91 -0.44 -18.67
N LYS A 228 32.11 -0.95 -19.01
CA LYS A 228 32.28 -1.86 -20.15
C LYS A 228 31.73 -3.24 -19.84
N ALA A 229 32.04 -3.79 -18.67
CA ALA A 229 31.47 -5.03 -18.19
C ALA A 229 29.93 -4.96 -18.08
N PHE A 230 29.38 -3.88 -17.51
CA PHE A 230 27.94 -3.69 -17.41
C PHE A 230 27.27 -3.59 -18.80
N MET A 231 27.90 -2.91 -19.76
CA MET A 231 27.40 -2.89 -21.14
C MET A 231 27.41 -4.28 -21.80
N ASN A 232 28.38 -5.13 -21.47
CA ASN A 232 28.38 -6.52 -21.93
C ASN A 232 27.25 -7.34 -21.31
N VAL A 233 26.89 -7.09 -20.05
CA VAL A 233 25.71 -7.69 -19.42
C VAL A 233 24.44 -7.31 -20.17
N LYS A 234 24.27 -6.04 -20.55
CA LYS A 234 23.13 -5.61 -21.38
C LYS A 234 23.10 -6.25 -22.76
N LYS A 235 24.26 -6.44 -23.40
CA LYS A 235 24.36 -7.15 -24.69
C LYS A 235 24.04 -8.64 -24.57
N LYS A 236 24.33 -9.27 -23.42
CA LYS A 236 23.90 -10.65 -23.15
C LYS A 236 22.38 -10.71 -23.01
N SER A 237 21.79 -9.74 -22.29
CA SER A 237 20.35 -9.68 -22.08
C SER A 237 19.54 -9.54 -23.38
N SER A 238 20.09 -8.94 -24.44
CA SER A 238 19.38 -8.82 -25.73
C SER A 238 19.21 -10.14 -26.47
N LYS A 239 19.88 -11.20 -26.02
CA LYS A 239 19.72 -12.57 -26.55
C LYS A 239 18.67 -13.37 -25.79
N GLU A 240 18.24 -12.90 -24.62
CA GLU A 240 17.19 -13.55 -23.84
C GLU A 240 15.86 -13.45 -24.58
N LYS A 241 15.10 -14.55 -24.54
CA LYS A 241 13.77 -14.63 -25.13
C LYS A 241 12.79 -15.11 -24.07
N LYS A 242 11.59 -14.53 -24.07
CA LYS A 242 10.52 -14.96 -23.17
C LYS A 242 10.23 -16.43 -23.49
N SER A 243 10.37 -17.31 -22.50
CA SER A 243 9.97 -18.71 -22.71
C SER A 243 8.45 -18.78 -22.89
N CYS A 244 8.03 -19.64 -23.81
CA CYS A 244 6.62 -19.96 -24.06
C CYS A 244 6.22 -21.29 -23.41
N LYS A 245 7.13 -21.93 -22.64
CA LYS A 245 6.87 -23.19 -21.96
C LYS A 245 7.06 -22.99 -20.47
N ILE A 246 6.03 -23.31 -19.70
CA ILE A 246 6.03 -23.12 -18.25
C ILE A 246 7.06 -24.01 -17.54
N GLU A 247 7.43 -25.16 -18.13
CA GLU A 247 8.47 -26.06 -17.64
C GLU A 247 9.88 -25.43 -17.71
N GLU A 248 10.04 -24.40 -18.54
CA GLU A 248 11.29 -23.65 -18.67
C GLU A 248 11.31 -22.41 -17.74
N PHE A 249 10.27 -22.20 -16.94
CA PHE A 249 10.21 -21.05 -16.03
C PHE A 249 11.09 -21.24 -14.80
N TRP A 250 11.62 -20.12 -14.31
CA TRP A 250 12.46 -20.07 -13.13
C TRP A 250 11.62 -20.06 -11.86
N THR A 251 11.96 -20.95 -10.92
CA THR A 251 11.29 -21.08 -9.61
C THR A 251 12.33 -21.25 -8.49
N LEU A 252 11.88 -21.13 -7.24
CA LEU A 252 12.75 -21.29 -6.07
C LEU A 252 13.11 -22.75 -5.79
N ASP A 253 12.17 -23.66 -6.02
CA ASP A 253 12.28 -25.07 -5.64
C ASP A 253 12.29 -26.04 -6.84
N GLY A 254 12.12 -25.52 -8.06
CA GLY A 254 12.01 -26.33 -9.27
C GLY A 254 10.58 -26.77 -9.59
N THR A 255 9.57 -26.22 -8.93
CA THR A 255 8.17 -26.59 -9.14
C THR A 255 7.31 -25.35 -9.38
N ILE A 256 6.42 -25.41 -10.38
CA ILE A 256 5.33 -24.44 -10.53
C ILE A 256 4.01 -25.07 -10.08
N ILE A 257 3.13 -24.23 -9.54
CA ILE A 257 1.77 -24.61 -9.19
C ILE A 257 0.83 -24.07 -10.26
N CYS A 258 -0.02 -24.94 -10.76
CA CYS A 258 -1.05 -24.67 -11.75
C CYS A 258 -2.41 -24.87 -11.10
N ASP A 259 -3.31 -23.90 -11.22
CA ASP A 259 -4.70 -24.04 -10.78
C ASP A 259 -5.64 -23.62 -11.91
N PRO A 260 -6.35 -24.56 -12.55
CA PRO A 260 -7.28 -24.24 -13.63
C PRO A 260 -8.64 -23.73 -13.13
N TYR A 261 -8.91 -23.76 -11.82
CA TYR A 261 -10.17 -23.30 -11.27
C TYR A 261 -10.31 -21.77 -11.40
N ASN A 262 -11.27 -21.36 -12.23
CA ASN A 262 -11.56 -19.95 -12.51
C ASN A 262 -12.82 -19.50 -11.79
N ASP A 263 -12.67 -18.96 -10.59
CA ASP A 263 -13.79 -18.39 -9.83
C ASP A 263 -14.15 -16.98 -10.33
N GLU A 264 -15.34 -16.84 -10.92
CA GLU A 264 -15.80 -15.55 -11.43
C GLU A 264 -16.10 -14.54 -10.30
N GLY A 265 -16.50 -15.01 -9.12
CA GLY A 265 -16.72 -14.17 -7.94
C GLY A 265 -15.40 -13.59 -7.41
N GLU A 266 -14.38 -14.43 -7.27
CA GLU A 266 -13.02 -14.00 -6.89
C GLU A 266 -12.48 -12.97 -7.88
N LYS A 267 -12.63 -13.24 -9.18
CA LYS A 267 -12.20 -12.34 -10.26
C LYS A 267 -12.87 -10.96 -10.16
N VAL A 268 -14.18 -10.90 -9.99
CA VAL A 268 -14.92 -9.64 -9.84
C VAL A 268 -14.43 -8.88 -8.62
N ALA A 269 -14.28 -9.56 -7.48
CA ALA A 269 -13.79 -8.95 -6.24
C ALA A 269 -12.38 -8.36 -6.39
N MET A 270 -11.46 -9.08 -7.04
CA MET A 270 -10.09 -8.60 -7.28
C MET A 270 -10.05 -7.38 -8.21
N CYS A 271 -10.86 -7.38 -9.28
CA CYS A 271 -10.96 -6.25 -10.18
C CYS A 271 -11.53 -5.01 -9.47
N GLU A 272 -12.59 -5.18 -8.69
CA GLU A 272 -13.18 -4.12 -7.88
C GLU A 272 -12.17 -3.57 -6.87
N TYR A 273 -11.49 -4.45 -6.13
CA TYR A 273 -10.45 -4.07 -5.17
C TYR A 273 -9.38 -3.18 -5.82
N MET A 274 -8.79 -3.60 -6.95
CA MET A 274 -7.76 -2.84 -7.64
C MET A 274 -8.27 -1.47 -8.13
N ASN A 275 -9.52 -1.37 -8.58
CA ASN A 275 -10.10 -0.10 -9.02
C ASN A 275 -10.39 0.84 -7.85
N VAL A 276 -10.95 0.31 -6.76
CA VAL A 276 -11.29 1.08 -5.57
C VAL A 276 -10.01 1.58 -4.88
N ILE A 277 -9.02 0.73 -4.66
CA ILE A 277 -7.78 1.14 -3.97
C ILE A 277 -7.03 2.22 -4.76
N GLU A 278 -6.95 2.11 -6.09
CA GLU A 278 -6.33 3.14 -6.92
C GLU A 278 -7.07 4.48 -6.83
N SER A 279 -8.41 4.44 -6.89
CA SER A 279 -9.26 5.62 -6.77
C SER A 279 -9.14 6.28 -5.39
N VAL A 280 -9.19 5.48 -4.32
CA VAL A 280 -9.09 5.95 -2.94
C VAL A 280 -7.71 6.54 -2.66
N LYS A 281 -6.61 5.89 -3.08
CA LYS A 281 -5.25 6.47 -2.94
C LYS A 281 -5.12 7.81 -3.66
N LYS A 282 -5.70 7.95 -4.87
CA LYS A 282 -5.77 9.25 -5.58
C LYS A 282 -6.59 10.28 -4.82
N LYS A 283 -7.73 9.88 -4.24
CA LYS A 283 -8.60 10.75 -3.43
C LYS A 283 -7.88 11.24 -2.17
N ILE A 284 -7.27 10.35 -1.39
CA ILE A 284 -6.49 10.70 -0.19
C ILE A 284 -5.38 11.68 -0.55
N LYS A 285 -4.67 11.47 -1.68
CA LYS A 285 -3.65 12.41 -2.13
C LYS A 285 -4.22 13.81 -2.37
N ARG A 286 -5.35 13.93 -3.07
CA ARG A 286 -6.00 15.24 -3.33
C ARG A 286 -6.44 15.91 -2.03
N GLN A 287 -7.08 15.15 -1.14
CA GLN A 287 -7.49 15.66 0.17
C GLN A 287 -6.29 16.12 1.01
N SER A 288 -5.15 15.42 0.94
CA SER A 288 -3.92 15.89 1.59
C SER A 288 -3.41 17.21 1.02
N GLU A 289 -3.60 17.48 -0.28
CA GLU A 289 -3.24 18.75 -0.91
C GLU A 289 -4.11 19.90 -0.40
N GLU A 290 -5.40 19.66 -0.15
CA GLU A 290 -6.31 20.63 0.48
C GLU A 290 -5.88 20.97 1.91
N VAL A 291 -5.51 19.96 2.71
CA VAL A 291 -4.99 20.16 4.08
C VAL A 291 -3.69 20.96 4.08
N ILE A 292 -2.77 20.65 3.16
CA ILE A 292 -1.50 21.38 3.00
C ILE A 292 -1.76 22.86 2.70
N GLU A 293 -2.71 23.17 1.83
CA GLU A 293 -3.03 24.56 1.48
C GLU A 293 -3.70 25.29 2.65
N ALA A 294 -4.61 24.63 3.37
CA ALA A 294 -5.22 25.20 4.56
C ALA A 294 -4.19 25.55 5.64
N LEU A 295 -3.23 24.67 5.91
CA LEU A 295 -2.15 24.91 6.88
C LEU A 295 -1.26 26.11 6.50
N LYS A 296 -0.92 26.26 5.22
CA LYS A 296 -0.19 27.44 4.74
C LYS A 296 -1.01 28.72 4.86
N GLY A 297 -2.31 28.66 4.61
CA GLY A 297 -3.22 29.78 4.82
C GLY A 297 -3.25 30.20 6.29
N ILE A 298 -3.37 29.24 7.21
CA ILE A 298 -3.33 29.48 8.65
C ILE A 298 -1.98 30.09 9.06
N SER A 299 -0.86 29.54 8.59
CA SER A 299 0.48 30.08 8.83
C SER A 299 0.57 31.57 8.43
N THR A 300 0.05 31.92 7.26
CA THR A 300 0.04 33.31 6.76
C THR A 300 -0.76 34.24 7.67
N LEU A 301 -1.98 33.83 8.05
CA LEU A 301 -2.85 34.62 8.93
C LEU A 301 -2.21 34.83 10.32
N ILE A 302 -1.58 33.81 10.88
CA ILE A 302 -0.88 33.90 12.17
C ILE A 302 0.33 34.83 12.06
N SER A 303 1.07 34.77 10.95
CA SER A 303 2.19 35.70 10.70
C SER A 303 1.73 37.15 10.65
N ASP A 304 0.55 37.44 10.10
CA ASP A 304 0.00 38.79 10.09
C ASP A 304 -0.42 39.28 11.48
N ILE A 305 -0.88 38.38 12.36
CA ILE A 305 -1.06 38.69 13.79
C ILE A 305 0.28 39.05 14.43
N ALA A 306 1.35 38.30 14.16
CA ALA A 306 2.68 38.58 14.68
C ALA A 306 3.19 39.97 14.25
N LYS A 307 3.00 40.35 12.98
CA LYS A 307 3.32 41.70 12.45
C LYS A 307 2.50 42.80 13.12
N SER A 308 1.25 42.50 13.48
CA SER A 308 0.42 43.45 14.23
C SER A 308 0.99 43.70 15.64
N TYR A 309 1.47 42.65 16.32
CA TYR A 309 2.18 42.81 17.59
C TYR A 309 3.53 43.52 17.45
N GLU A 310 4.25 43.33 16.35
CA GLU A 310 5.44 44.12 16.02
C GLU A 310 5.12 45.61 15.92
N THR A 311 4.01 45.94 15.27
CA THR A 311 3.53 47.31 15.16
C THR A 311 3.20 47.89 16.54
N LEU A 312 2.52 47.13 17.40
CA LEU A 312 2.24 47.54 18.79
C LEU A 312 3.54 47.73 19.62
N GLU A 313 4.51 46.83 19.47
CA GLU A 313 5.83 46.91 20.10
C GLU A 313 6.56 48.21 19.71
N ASN A 314 6.51 48.57 18.43
CA ASN A 314 7.11 49.80 17.91
C ASN A 314 6.39 51.05 18.45
N ILE A 315 5.05 51.08 18.41
CA ILE A 315 4.24 52.20 18.91
C ILE A 315 4.47 52.43 20.41
N GLN A 316 4.65 51.37 21.22
CA GLN A 316 4.90 51.53 22.65
C GLN A 316 6.15 52.38 22.95
N SER A 317 7.08 52.53 22.00
CA SER A 317 8.25 53.38 22.15
C SER A 317 7.92 54.87 22.30
N PHE A 318 6.69 55.30 21.97
CA PHE A 318 6.21 56.67 22.20
C PHE A 318 5.89 56.96 23.68
N ILE A 319 5.67 55.93 24.51
CA ILE A 319 5.39 56.06 25.95
C ILE A 319 6.37 55.15 26.72
N PRO A 320 7.66 55.52 26.78
CA PRO A 320 8.71 54.68 27.35
C PRO A 320 8.59 54.50 28.88
N GLU A 321 7.82 55.34 29.57
CA GLU A 321 7.61 55.27 31.01
C GLU A 321 6.84 54.00 31.43
N ILE A 322 6.01 53.44 30.55
CA ILE A 322 5.30 52.18 30.79
C ILE A 322 6.12 51.01 30.21
N THR A 323 6.99 50.46 31.03
CA THR A 323 8.01 49.49 30.60
C THR A 323 7.48 48.07 30.33
N GLY A 324 6.26 47.73 30.77
CA GLY A 324 5.72 46.36 30.65
C GLY A 324 5.13 45.98 29.29
N PHE A 325 4.63 46.94 28.52
CA PHE A 325 3.95 46.65 27.25
C PHE A 325 4.91 46.20 26.14
N LYS A 326 6.09 46.82 26.04
CA LYS A 326 7.07 46.47 25.00
C LYS A 326 7.51 44.99 25.09
N PRO A 327 8.00 44.47 26.24
CA PRO A 327 8.35 43.05 26.34
C PRO A 327 7.13 42.12 26.22
N LEU A 328 5.92 42.57 26.58
CA LEU A 328 4.69 41.82 26.37
C LEU A 328 4.40 41.65 24.88
N TYR A 329 4.37 42.74 24.11
CA TYR A 329 4.15 42.69 22.67
C TYR A 329 5.25 41.92 21.95
N SER A 330 6.51 42.07 22.37
CA SER A 330 7.62 41.28 21.84
C SER A 330 7.44 39.78 22.09
N SER A 331 7.03 39.39 23.30
CA SER A 331 6.75 37.99 23.63
C SER A 331 5.60 37.42 22.79
N MET A 332 4.51 38.19 22.62
CA MET A 332 3.39 37.79 21.77
C MET A 332 3.80 37.65 20.30
N ARG A 333 4.53 38.64 19.75
CA ARG A 333 5.07 38.59 18.38
C ARG A 333 5.90 37.33 18.15
N MET A 334 6.84 37.04 19.04
CA MET A 334 7.70 35.86 18.93
C MET A 334 6.89 34.56 18.96
N SER A 335 5.93 34.42 19.87
CA SER A 335 5.11 33.21 19.96
C SER A 335 4.20 33.01 18.74
N PHE A 336 3.59 34.08 18.21
CA PHE A 336 2.80 33.97 16.98
C PHE A 336 3.69 33.66 15.77
N ASN A 337 4.89 34.21 15.66
CA ASN A 337 5.84 33.82 14.60
C ASN A 337 6.24 32.35 14.69
N SER A 338 6.54 31.85 15.89
CA SER A 338 6.84 30.42 16.12
C SER A 338 5.64 29.53 15.76
N TRP A 339 4.42 29.96 16.08
CA TRP A 339 3.22 29.22 15.70
C TRP A 339 2.99 29.24 14.17
N ALA A 340 3.19 30.38 13.51
CA ALA A 340 3.11 30.44 12.04
C ALA A 340 4.10 29.49 11.37
N LEU A 341 5.35 29.44 11.85
CA LEU A 341 6.37 28.52 11.35
C LEU A 341 5.99 27.05 11.63
N HIS A 342 5.41 26.77 12.79
CA HIS A 342 4.92 25.44 13.13
C HIS A 342 3.87 24.95 12.11
N GLU A 343 2.87 25.76 11.76
CA GLU A 343 1.86 25.34 10.77
C GLU A 343 2.46 25.16 9.36
N GLN A 344 3.47 25.94 9.01
CA GLN A 344 4.22 25.76 7.76
C GLN A 344 4.99 24.42 7.74
N GLU A 345 5.67 24.08 8.84
CA GLU A 345 6.34 22.78 9.01
C GLU A 345 5.34 21.61 9.00
N SER A 346 4.15 21.76 9.61
CA SER A 346 3.05 20.79 9.52
C SER A 346 2.64 20.52 8.08
N ALA A 347 2.51 21.57 7.27
CA ALA A 347 2.20 21.44 5.85
C ALA A 347 3.29 20.65 5.09
N ASP A 348 4.56 20.91 5.40
CA ASP A 348 5.70 20.22 4.79
C ASP A 348 5.81 18.76 5.24
N LEU A 349 5.50 18.43 6.49
CA LEU A 349 5.41 17.04 6.99
C LEU A 349 4.33 16.26 6.24
N ILE A 350 3.10 16.78 6.17
CA ILE A 350 2.01 16.12 5.44
C ILE A 350 2.39 15.95 3.98
N LYS A 351 2.96 17.00 3.35
CA LYS A 351 3.42 16.92 1.96
C LYS A 351 4.48 15.83 1.76
N GLY A 352 5.46 15.74 2.65
CA GLY A 352 6.54 14.75 2.59
C GLY A 352 6.03 13.32 2.71
N TYR A 353 5.14 13.06 3.67
CA TYR A 353 4.61 11.71 3.93
C TYR A 353 3.47 11.31 2.98
N PHE A 354 2.67 12.23 2.44
CA PHE A 354 1.51 11.86 1.62
C PHE A 354 1.78 11.93 0.13
N ASN A 355 2.48 12.96 -0.36
CA ASN A 355 2.46 13.28 -1.79
C ASN A 355 3.09 12.17 -2.66
N LEU A 356 4.40 11.92 -2.48
CA LEU A 356 5.11 10.93 -3.28
C LEU A 356 4.74 9.49 -2.90
N PHE A 357 4.44 9.26 -1.61
CA PHE A 357 4.02 7.95 -1.12
C PHE A 357 2.72 7.48 -1.78
N LEU A 358 1.65 8.28 -1.72
CA LEU A 358 0.38 7.92 -2.35
C LEU A 358 0.48 7.94 -3.87
N LYS A 359 1.30 8.85 -4.42
CA LYS A 359 1.57 8.90 -5.86
C LYS A 359 2.17 7.61 -6.38
N TYR A 360 3.20 7.10 -5.71
CA TYR A 360 3.76 5.79 -6.03
C TYR A 360 2.72 4.69 -5.81
N GLY A 361 2.03 4.72 -4.67
CA GLY A 361 1.07 3.69 -4.26
C GLY A 361 -0.09 3.46 -5.24
N TYR A 362 -0.61 4.50 -5.91
CA TYR A 362 -1.61 4.27 -6.96
C TYR A 362 -0.99 3.84 -8.31
N HIS A 363 0.29 4.13 -8.57
CA HIS A 363 1.00 3.63 -9.75
C HIS A 363 1.37 2.14 -9.61
N GLU A 364 1.52 1.63 -8.40
CA GLU A 364 1.76 0.20 -8.12
C GLU A 364 0.61 -0.71 -8.56
N ILE A 365 -0.59 -0.17 -8.69
CA ILE A 365 -1.78 -0.92 -9.12
C ILE A 365 -1.76 -1.23 -10.61
N GLY A 366 -1.10 -0.39 -11.42
CA GLY A 366 -0.98 -0.57 -12.87
C GLY A 366 -0.40 -1.94 -13.25
N PRO A 367 0.79 -2.32 -12.73
CA PRO A 367 1.38 -3.64 -12.99
C PRO A 367 0.52 -4.82 -12.52
N LEU A 368 -0.25 -4.68 -11.42
CA LEU A 368 -1.18 -5.75 -11.00
C LEU A 368 -2.30 -5.96 -12.02
N LYS A 369 -2.86 -4.85 -12.54
CA LYS A 369 -3.86 -4.90 -13.61
C LYS A 369 -3.31 -5.51 -14.89
N GLU A 370 -2.02 -5.31 -15.19
CA GLU A 370 -1.34 -5.94 -16.34
C GLU A 370 -1.29 -7.47 -16.17
N ILE A 371 -0.83 -7.96 -15.02
CA ILE A 371 -0.77 -9.41 -14.71
C ILE A 371 -2.17 -10.03 -14.80
N PHE A 372 -3.16 -9.37 -14.23
CA PHE A 372 -4.55 -9.83 -14.25
C PHE A 372 -5.12 -9.85 -15.67
N ARG A 373 -4.79 -8.85 -16.50
CA ARG A 373 -5.18 -8.82 -17.91
C ARG A 373 -4.53 -9.94 -18.71
N GLU A 374 -3.25 -10.23 -18.48
CA GLU A 374 -2.56 -11.37 -19.12
C GLU A 374 -3.23 -12.70 -18.74
N ARG A 375 -3.62 -12.87 -17.47
CA ARG A 375 -4.39 -14.03 -17.00
C ARG A 375 -5.70 -14.19 -17.78
N GLU A 376 -6.49 -13.12 -17.91
CA GLU A 376 -7.75 -13.16 -18.66
C GLU A 376 -7.55 -13.49 -20.14
N GLN A 377 -6.49 -12.94 -20.76
CA GLN A 377 -6.16 -13.25 -22.15
C GLN A 377 -5.85 -14.73 -22.35
N ARG A 378 -5.07 -15.35 -21.45
CA ARG A 378 -4.78 -16.79 -21.53
C ARG A 378 -6.02 -17.64 -21.30
N ASN A 379 -6.90 -17.25 -20.37
CA ASN A 379 -8.18 -17.92 -20.17
C ASN A 379 -9.04 -17.90 -21.43
N ASP A 380 -9.20 -16.73 -22.06
CA ASP A 380 -9.99 -16.57 -23.29
C ASP A 380 -9.44 -17.43 -24.43
N ILE A 381 -8.11 -17.48 -24.60
CA ILE A 381 -7.45 -18.35 -25.59
C ILE A 381 -7.75 -19.83 -25.29
N TYR A 382 -7.59 -20.26 -24.04
CA TYR A 382 -7.87 -21.64 -23.62
C TYR A 382 -9.34 -22.02 -23.84
N GLN A 383 -10.29 -21.19 -23.40
CA GLN A 383 -11.73 -21.45 -23.54
C GLN A 383 -12.16 -21.54 -25.01
N LYS A 384 -11.63 -20.65 -25.86
CA LYS A 384 -11.87 -20.70 -27.32
C LYS A 384 -11.33 -21.97 -27.96
N ALA A 385 -10.12 -22.40 -27.56
CA ALA A 385 -9.54 -23.66 -28.04
C ALA A 385 -10.34 -24.88 -27.57
N LEU A 386 -10.77 -24.91 -26.31
CA LEU A 386 -11.60 -25.96 -25.72
C LEU A 386 -12.92 -26.10 -26.50
N ALA A 387 -13.63 -25.00 -26.72
CA ALA A 387 -14.90 -24.99 -27.45
C ALA A 387 -14.73 -25.52 -28.90
N ARG A 388 -13.66 -25.11 -29.59
CA ARG A 388 -13.34 -25.60 -30.94
C ARG A 388 -13.06 -27.10 -30.95
N LEU A 389 -12.30 -27.60 -29.99
CA LEU A 389 -11.97 -29.02 -29.90
C LEU A 389 -13.22 -29.87 -29.61
N VAL A 390 -14.05 -29.45 -28.65
CA VAL A 390 -15.32 -30.13 -28.33
C VAL A 390 -16.21 -30.20 -29.57
N GLN A 391 -16.36 -29.08 -30.30
CA GLN A 391 -17.16 -29.06 -31.53
C GLN A 391 -16.57 -29.95 -32.64
N LYS A 392 -15.24 -29.98 -32.77
CA LYS A 392 -14.55 -30.85 -33.74
C LYS A 392 -14.76 -32.32 -33.41
N LYS A 393 -14.58 -32.71 -32.14
CA LYS A 393 -14.82 -34.08 -31.66
C LYS A 393 -16.28 -34.50 -31.86
N GLU A 394 -17.23 -33.60 -31.61
CA GLU A 394 -18.66 -33.87 -31.86
C GLU A 394 -18.96 -34.13 -33.35
N LYS A 395 -18.42 -33.29 -34.25
CA LYS A 395 -18.58 -33.48 -35.71
C LYS A 395 -17.95 -34.79 -36.18
N LEU A 396 -16.77 -35.15 -35.67
CA LEU A 396 -16.10 -36.40 -36.01
C LEU A 396 -16.87 -37.61 -35.50
N TRP A 397 -17.38 -37.55 -34.28
CA TRP A 397 -18.26 -38.56 -33.71
C TRP A 397 -19.48 -38.81 -34.59
N LEU A 398 -20.21 -37.75 -34.95
CA LEU A 398 -21.40 -37.85 -35.81
C LEU A 398 -21.08 -38.39 -37.21
N SER A 399 -19.88 -38.13 -37.75
CA SER A 399 -19.49 -38.66 -39.05
C SER A 399 -19.14 -40.16 -39.02
N GLY A 400 -18.77 -40.71 -37.86
CA GLY A 400 -18.48 -42.14 -37.68
C GLY A 400 -17.23 -42.68 -38.40
N ASP A 401 -16.48 -41.82 -39.08
CA ASP A 401 -15.30 -42.18 -39.88
C ASP A 401 -14.03 -42.21 -39.01
N LEU A 402 -13.68 -43.41 -38.54
CA LEU A 402 -12.52 -43.67 -37.67
C LEU A 402 -11.20 -43.17 -38.26
N ASN A 403 -11.05 -43.16 -39.58
CA ASN A 403 -9.80 -42.71 -40.23
C ASN A 403 -9.57 -41.20 -40.04
N LYS A 404 -10.63 -40.43 -39.75
CA LYS A 404 -10.56 -38.99 -39.50
C LYS A 404 -10.39 -38.63 -38.03
N TRP A 405 -10.42 -39.62 -37.14
CA TRP A 405 -10.39 -39.40 -35.69
C TRP A 405 -8.98 -39.14 -35.12
N ASP A 406 -7.93 -39.28 -35.94
CA ASP A 406 -6.53 -39.12 -35.52
C ASP A 406 -6.16 -40.07 -34.36
N LEU A 407 -6.58 -41.34 -34.50
CA LEU A 407 -6.35 -42.42 -33.54
C LEU A 407 -4.97 -43.06 -33.73
N THR A 408 -4.43 -43.69 -32.69
CA THR A 408 -3.22 -44.52 -32.83
C THR A 408 -3.57 -45.93 -33.29
N ASN A 409 -2.55 -46.64 -33.80
CA ASN A 409 -2.70 -48.05 -34.20
C ASN A 409 -3.27 -48.91 -33.07
N GLU A 410 -2.88 -48.67 -31.81
CA GLU A 410 -3.43 -49.38 -30.64
C GLU A 410 -4.92 -49.09 -30.40
N ASP A 411 -5.36 -47.84 -30.56
CA ASP A 411 -6.78 -47.48 -30.39
C ASP A 411 -7.66 -48.16 -31.45
N LEU A 412 -7.13 -48.38 -32.66
CA LEU A 412 -7.84 -49.04 -33.76
C LEU A 412 -8.13 -50.52 -33.49
N TRP A 413 -7.35 -51.20 -32.64
CA TRP A 413 -7.65 -52.59 -32.24
C TRP A 413 -8.98 -52.72 -31.48
N ASN A 414 -9.42 -51.65 -30.80
CA ASN A 414 -10.68 -51.60 -30.04
C ASN A 414 -11.76 -50.76 -30.73
N ALA A 415 -11.71 -50.64 -32.06
CA ALA A 415 -12.59 -49.79 -32.86
C ALA A 415 -14.10 -50.03 -32.65
N SER A 416 -14.51 -51.26 -32.34
CA SER A 416 -15.92 -51.59 -32.05
C SER A 416 -16.41 -50.94 -30.76
N VAL A 417 -15.60 -50.97 -29.70
CA VAL A 417 -15.89 -50.37 -28.38
C VAL A 417 -15.92 -48.84 -28.49
N LEU A 418 -15.00 -48.27 -29.26
CA LEU A 418 -14.98 -46.83 -29.51
C LEU A 418 -16.24 -46.35 -30.22
N LYS A 419 -16.85 -47.15 -31.10
CA LYS A 419 -18.12 -46.75 -31.76
C LYS A 419 -19.34 -46.82 -30.84
N SER A 420 -19.27 -47.57 -29.73
CA SER A 420 -20.37 -47.71 -28.77
C SER A 420 -20.28 -46.72 -27.60
N ASP A 421 -19.09 -46.24 -27.26
CA ASP A 421 -18.87 -45.32 -26.13
C ASP A 421 -18.36 -43.95 -26.63
N LYS A 422 -19.27 -42.97 -26.63
CA LYS A 422 -18.97 -41.60 -27.05
C LYS A 422 -17.89 -40.94 -26.19
N ALA A 423 -17.93 -41.15 -24.87
CA ALA A 423 -16.99 -40.50 -23.95
C ALA A 423 -15.58 -41.04 -24.15
N LEU A 424 -15.45 -42.38 -24.24
CA LEU A 424 -14.19 -43.02 -24.54
C LEU A 424 -13.65 -42.60 -25.91
N ALA A 425 -14.51 -42.57 -26.93
CA ALA A 425 -14.14 -42.11 -28.27
C ALA A 425 -13.59 -40.69 -28.28
N GLN A 426 -14.33 -39.75 -27.67
CA GLN A 426 -13.91 -38.34 -27.58
C GLN A 426 -12.60 -38.17 -26.78
N SER A 427 -12.33 -39.03 -25.79
CA SER A 427 -11.06 -39.01 -25.04
C SER A 427 -9.85 -39.38 -25.91
N LYS A 428 -10.04 -40.19 -26.96
CA LYS A 428 -8.98 -40.69 -27.84
C LYS A 428 -8.82 -39.91 -29.15
N MET A 429 -9.87 -39.20 -29.59
CA MET A 429 -9.86 -38.39 -30.81
C MET A 429 -8.95 -37.16 -30.72
N CYS A 430 -8.44 -36.73 -31.89
CA CYS A 430 -7.74 -35.45 -32.08
C CYS A 430 -6.57 -35.29 -31.09
N LYS A 431 -5.63 -36.25 -31.09
CA LYS A 431 -4.55 -36.28 -30.08
C LYS A 431 -3.68 -35.04 -30.13
N LYS A 432 -3.34 -34.54 -31.33
CA LYS A 432 -2.52 -33.33 -31.49
C LYS A 432 -3.21 -32.10 -30.91
N ASP A 433 -4.47 -31.88 -31.27
CA ASP A 433 -5.25 -30.74 -30.76
C ASP A 433 -5.49 -30.86 -29.24
N SER A 434 -5.68 -32.08 -28.73
CA SER A 434 -5.83 -32.33 -27.31
C SER A 434 -4.54 -32.00 -26.55
N ALA A 435 -3.37 -32.37 -27.08
CA ALA A 435 -2.08 -32.03 -26.49
C ALA A 435 -1.78 -30.52 -26.54
N GLU A 436 -2.20 -29.82 -27.60
CA GLU A 436 -2.11 -28.36 -27.66
C GLU A 436 -3.04 -27.69 -26.65
N LEU A 437 -4.25 -28.21 -26.48
CA LEU A 437 -5.20 -27.71 -25.49
C LEU A 437 -4.67 -27.87 -24.05
N GLU A 438 -4.03 -28.99 -23.75
CA GLU A 438 -3.39 -29.22 -22.45
C GLU A 438 -2.31 -28.17 -22.16
N LYS A 439 -1.47 -27.83 -23.14
CA LYS A 439 -0.48 -26.74 -22.99
C LYS A 439 -1.14 -25.40 -22.71
N LEU A 440 -2.21 -25.06 -23.44
CA LEU A 440 -2.97 -23.84 -23.21
C LEU A 440 -3.65 -23.83 -21.84
N ARG A 441 -4.13 -24.99 -21.37
CA ARG A 441 -4.68 -25.15 -20.02
C ARG A 441 -3.61 -24.86 -18.98
N ASP A 442 -2.44 -25.48 -19.10
CA ASP A 442 -1.37 -25.34 -18.13
C ASP A 442 -0.82 -23.89 -18.10
N ASP A 443 -0.71 -23.26 -19.28
CA ASP A 443 -0.36 -21.84 -19.41
C ASP A 443 -1.34 -20.89 -18.71
N PHE A 444 -2.64 -21.16 -18.82
CA PHE A 444 -3.67 -20.42 -18.10
C PHE A 444 -3.63 -20.74 -16.60
N ALA A 445 -3.56 -22.01 -16.23
CA ALA A 445 -3.59 -22.48 -14.85
C ALA A 445 -2.40 -21.95 -14.04
N TYR A 446 -1.21 -21.88 -14.65
CA TYR A 446 -0.04 -21.21 -14.08
C TYR A 446 -0.33 -19.73 -13.83
N MET A 447 -0.76 -18.97 -14.84
CA MET A 447 -1.03 -17.53 -14.67
C MET A 447 -2.17 -17.25 -13.69
N ASN A 448 -3.15 -18.13 -13.62
CA ASN A 448 -4.24 -18.04 -12.67
C ASN A 448 -3.75 -18.16 -11.22
N PHE A 449 -2.93 -19.18 -10.94
CA PHE A 449 -2.30 -19.32 -9.64
C PHE A 449 -1.33 -18.16 -9.35
N GLN A 450 -0.44 -17.86 -10.30
CA GLN A 450 0.62 -16.88 -10.16
C GLN A 450 0.08 -15.47 -9.93
N SER A 451 -0.97 -15.06 -10.65
CA SER A 451 -1.60 -13.74 -10.46
C SER A 451 -2.15 -13.56 -9.04
N ARG A 452 -2.81 -14.58 -8.48
CA ARG A 452 -3.32 -14.55 -7.10
C ARG A 452 -2.19 -14.54 -6.09
N SER A 453 -1.17 -15.37 -6.29
CA SER A 453 0.02 -15.43 -5.44
C SER A 453 0.75 -14.08 -5.39
N GLU A 454 0.97 -13.45 -6.54
CA GLU A 454 1.68 -12.16 -6.63
C GLU A 454 0.85 -11.00 -6.09
N ILE A 455 -0.47 -10.97 -6.34
CA ILE A 455 -1.35 -9.97 -5.71
C ILE A 455 -1.30 -10.11 -4.19
N ARG A 456 -1.42 -11.33 -3.67
CA ARG A 456 -1.34 -11.58 -2.22
C ARG A 456 0.01 -11.15 -1.65
N ARG A 457 1.11 -11.54 -2.29
CA ARG A 457 2.47 -11.14 -1.89
C ARG A 457 2.64 -9.63 -1.87
N PHE A 458 2.18 -8.95 -2.92
CA PHE A 458 2.19 -7.49 -3.01
C PHE A 458 1.40 -6.84 -1.86
N LEU A 459 0.20 -7.34 -1.55
CA LEU A 459 -0.62 -6.80 -0.49
C LEU A 459 0.02 -6.95 0.89
N LEU A 460 0.65 -8.10 1.16
CA LEU A 460 1.39 -8.33 2.40
C LEU A 460 2.61 -7.41 2.51
N ASP A 461 3.37 -7.24 1.42
CA ASP A 461 4.51 -6.31 1.39
C ASP A 461 4.05 -4.87 1.63
N ASN A 462 2.98 -4.44 0.95
CA ASN A 462 2.45 -3.10 1.11
C ASN A 462 1.82 -2.85 2.48
N GLN A 463 1.25 -3.86 3.13
CA GLN A 463 0.77 -3.74 4.51
C GLN A 463 1.91 -3.34 5.45
N LEU A 464 3.06 -4.00 5.34
CA LEU A 464 4.23 -3.68 6.16
C LEU A 464 4.78 -2.27 5.84
N ILE A 465 4.91 -1.95 4.56
CA ILE A 465 5.43 -0.67 4.09
C ILE A 465 4.55 0.50 4.57
N GLU A 466 3.23 0.40 4.38
CA GLU A 466 2.29 1.43 4.82
C GLU A 466 2.31 1.59 6.33
N ASN A 467 2.37 0.47 7.07
CA ASN A 467 2.48 0.50 8.52
C ASN A 467 3.74 1.23 9.00
N LEU A 468 4.92 0.89 8.47
CA LEU A 468 6.17 1.53 8.84
C LEU A 468 6.17 3.02 8.47
N HIS A 469 5.73 3.36 7.26
CA HIS A 469 5.70 4.73 6.76
C HIS A 469 4.82 5.64 7.62
N PHE A 470 3.60 5.20 7.93
CA PHE A 470 2.69 6.02 8.75
C PHE A 470 3.01 5.98 10.25
N THR A 471 3.76 4.97 10.71
CA THR A 471 4.35 4.99 12.06
C THR A 471 5.39 6.10 12.18
N GLU A 472 6.28 6.25 11.19
CA GLU A 472 7.27 7.34 11.17
C GLU A 472 6.61 8.72 11.00
N PHE A 473 5.53 8.81 10.22
CA PHE A 473 4.70 10.02 10.15
C PHE A 473 4.13 10.39 11.53
N ALA A 474 3.52 9.43 12.24
CA ALA A 474 2.95 9.67 13.56
C ALA A 474 4.02 10.13 14.56
N LYS A 475 5.20 9.48 14.59
CA LYS A 475 6.33 9.91 15.42
C LYS A 475 6.78 11.34 15.08
N SER A 476 6.87 11.67 13.80
CA SER A 476 7.23 13.01 13.33
C SER A 476 6.22 14.05 13.78
N MET A 477 4.92 13.74 13.70
CA MET A 477 3.85 14.62 14.20
C MET A 477 3.90 14.78 15.72
N CYS A 478 4.14 13.73 16.49
CA CYS A 478 4.30 13.83 17.95
C CYS A 478 5.46 14.77 18.34
N SER A 479 6.61 14.59 17.68
CA SER A 479 7.78 15.48 17.89
C SER A 479 7.44 16.93 17.52
N HIS A 480 6.75 17.13 16.39
CA HIS A 480 6.33 18.44 15.93
C HIS A 480 5.34 19.12 16.90
N THR A 481 4.31 18.42 17.36
CA THR A 481 3.35 18.91 18.37
C THR A 481 4.03 19.25 19.70
N THR A 482 5.10 18.54 20.07
CA THR A 482 5.86 18.86 21.27
C THR A 482 6.53 20.24 21.16
N LYS A 483 6.98 20.65 19.97
CA LYS A 483 7.59 21.97 19.76
C LYS A 483 6.62 23.11 20.06
N ILE A 484 5.36 23.01 19.58
CA ILE A 484 4.38 24.07 19.84
C ILE A 484 3.95 24.11 21.30
N HIS A 485 3.89 22.97 21.98
CA HIS A 485 3.65 22.91 23.42
C HIS A 485 4.73 23.69 24.20
N VAL A 486 6.01 23.48 23.86
CA VAL A 486 7.13 24.21 24.45
C VAL A 486 7.00 25.72 24.19
N CYS A 487 6.69 26.12 22.96
CA CYS A 487 6.48 27.54 22.60
C CYS A 487 5.40 28.21 23.48
N TRP A 488 4.29 27.52 23.75
CA TRP A 488 3.26 28.04 24.65
C TRP A 488 3.70 28.09 26.10
N GLY A 489 4.46 27.09 26.57
CA GLY A 489 5.06 27.10 27.90
C GLY A 489 6.00 28.30 28.10
N GLU A 490 6.85 28.60 27.11
CA GLU A 490 7.73 29.77 27.11
C GLU A 490 6.95 31.09 27.13
N LEU A 491 5.86 31.20 26.37
CA LEU A 491 5.00 32.38 26.41
C LEU A 491 4.41 32.60 27.82
N ILE A 492 3.87 31.56 28.43
CA ILE A 492 3.29 31.62 29.78
C ILE A 492 4.35 32.07 30.80
N ALA A 493 5.56 31.53 30.71
CA ALA A 493 6.68 31.91 31.57
C ALA A 493 7.07 33.39 31.36
N ASN A 494 7.18 33.84 30.11
CA ASN A 494 7.52 35.21 29.76
C ASN A 494 6.47 36.22 30.25
N LEU A 495 5.18 35.94 30.02
CA LEU A 495 4.09 36.80 30.49
C LEU A 495 4.03 36.85 32.02
N SER A 496 4.29 35.73 32.69
CA SER A 496 4.37 35.68 34.16
C SER A 496 5.53 36.54 34.67
N ARG A 497 6.71 36.43 34.06
CA ARG A 497 7.88 37.24 34.40
C ARG A 497 7.62 38.73 34.22
N ILE A 498 7.06 39.13 33.07
CA ILE A 498 6.70 40.54 32.78
C ILE A 498 5.72 41.08 33.82
N ARG A 499 4.73 40.27 34.23
CA ARG A 499 3.77 40.67 35.26
C ARG A 499 4.44 40.97 36.60
N PHE A 500 5.46 40.20 36.99
CA PHE A 500 6.15 40.40 38.26
C PHE A 500 7.22 41.49 38.21
N GLU A 501 7.95 41.60 37.09
CA GLU A 501 9.09 42.51 36.96
C GLU A 501 8.70 43.91 36.47
N ASN A 502 7.68 44.03 35.62
CA ASN A 502 7.39 45.28 34.89
C ASN A 502 6.05 45.93 35.24
N ILE A 503 5.10 45.20 35.82
CA ILE A 503 3.77 45.73 36.14
C ILE A 503 3.70 46.12 37.62
N PRO A 504 3.54 47.42 37.96
CA PRO A 504 3.45 47.86 39.34
C PRO A 504 2.25 47.23 40.07
N SER A 505 2.40 46.96 41.37
CA SER A 505 1.28 46.48 42.18
C SER A 505 0.11 47.49 42.16
N ARG A 506 -1.13 47.01 42.22
CA ARG A 506 -2.34 47.87 42.21
C ARG A 506 -2.31 48.97 43.29
N SER A 507 -1.62 48.73 44.42
CA SER A 507 -1.45 49.70 45.51
C SER A 507 -0.57 50.91 45.14
N TYR A 508 0.30 50.76 44.13
CA TYR A 508 1.18 51.81 43.63
C TYR A 508 0.48 52.67 42.58
N ILE A 509 -0.38 52.07 41.74
CA ILE A 509 -1.16 52.76 40.71
C ILE A 509 -2.10 53.82 41.33
N SER A 510 -2.69 53.53 42.49
CA SER A 510 -3.53 54.49 43.22
C SER A 510 -2.78 55.67 43.85
N LYS A 511 -1.44 55.64 43.88
CA LYS A 511 -0.57 56.69 44.43
C LYS A 511 0.10 57.55 43.36
N VAL A 512 -0.06 57.22 42.08
CA VAL A 512 0.43 58.06 40.98
C VAL A 512 -0.39 59.36 40.99
N PRO A 513 0.25 60.54 41.07
CA PRO A 513 -0.47 61.81 41.06
C PRO A 513 -1.38 61.88 39.82
N LYS A 514 -2.65 62.26 40.01
CA LYS A 514 -3.63 62.39 38.91
C LYS A 514 -3.35 63.54 37.93
N ASN A 515 -2.15 64.13 37.97
CA ASN A 515 -1.79 65.25 37.13
C ASN A 515 -1.07 64.70 35.89
N PHE A 516 -1.87 64.25 34.94
CA PHE A 516 -1.53 64.24 33.52
C PHE A 516 -2.50 65.17 32.80
#